data_AF-A0A0S4JRI7-F1
#
_entry.id   AF-A0A0S4JRI7-F1
#
_cell.length_a   1.000
_cell.length_b   1.000
_cell.length_c   1.000
_cell.angle_alpha   90.00
_cell.angle_beta   90.00
_cell.angle_gamma   90.00
#
_symmetry.space_group_name_H-M   'P 1'
#
loop_
_entity.id
_entity.type
_entity.pdbx_description
1 polymer ?
#
loop_
_entity_poly.entity_id
_entity_poly.type
_entity_poly.pdbx_seq_one_letter_code
_entity_poly.pdbx_strand_id
1 'polypeptide(L)'
;MGKPEITLQHLDEWMIRWRKYQTESDWQIEVNRQWWRQTNYGIASSVFVLTGLWTAGTATVNRWFSAPHFFDIGIDVAIKDKLKTTLNSTYRYTPQGFGRVAIIGLPTYFTFVGLEHWQEGRRLNSYLKQSTVFGEQARRFVNNGKIEEFLAVNIKASLPESQSKVYA
;
A
#
# COMPACT_ATOMS: atom_id res chain seq x y z
N MET A 1 0.85 15.23 17.44
CA MET A 1 0.53 13.80 17.29
C MET A 1 1.82 13.06 17.01
N GLY A 2 2.13 12.02 17.78
CA GLY A 2 3.30 11.17 17.51
C GLY A 2 3.18 10.47 16.15
N LYS A 3 4.29 9.92 15.66
CA LYS A 3 4.33 9.12 14.43
C LYS A 3 3.35 7.93 14.57
N PRO A 4 2.25 7.87 13.78
CA PRO A 4 1.23 6.82 13.93
C PRO A 4 1.83 5.41 13.83
N GLU A 5 2.92 5.26 13.07
CA GLU A 5 3.62 4.00 12.86
C GLU A 5 4.25 3.46 14.14
N ILE A 6 4.83 4.33 14.97
CA ILE A 6 5.44 3.92 16.25
C ILE A 6 4.35 3.43 17.20
N THR A 7 3.25 4.18 17.30
CA THR A 7 2.09 3.81 18.12
C THR A 7 1.49 2.48 17.66
N LEU A 8 1.35 2.32 16.35
CA LEU A 8 0.81 1.12 15.74
C LEU A 8 1.73 -0.09 15.89
N GLN A 9 3.05 0.08 15.83
CA GLN A 9 4.00 -1.00 16.06
C GLN A 9 3.80 -1.63 17.45
N HIS A 10 3.68 -0.80 18.47
CA HIS A 10 3.46 -1.27 19.84
C HIS A 10 2.07 -1.87 20.02
N LEU A 11 1.06 -1.27 19.39
CA LEU A 11 -0.29 -1.81 19.36
C LEU A 11 -0.33 -3.18 18.69
N ASP A 12 0.37 -3.37 17.56
CA ASP A 12 0.42 -4.62 16.82
C ASP A 12 1.13 -5.71 17.62
N GLU A 13 2.28 -5.41 18.25
CA GLU A 13 2.97 -6.34 19.16
C GLU A 13 2.05 -6.82 20.29
N TRP A 14 1.27 -5.89 20.85
CA TRP A 14 0.32 -6.18 21.90
C TRP A 14 -0.90 -6.97 21.39
N MET A 15 -1.44 -6.62 20.22
CA MET A 15 -2.53 -7.35 19.56
C MET A 15 -2.13 -8.78 19.18
N ILE A 16 -0.88 -9.02 18.77
CA ILE A 16 -0.37 -10.36 18.49
C ILE A 16 -0.37 -11.20 19.77
N ARG A 17 0.12 -10.64 20.88
CA ARG A 17 0.15 -11.33 22.18
C ARG A 17 -1.26 -11.63 22.70
N TRP A 18 -2.19 -10.69 22.50
CA TRP A 18 -3.55 -10.73 23.04
C TRP A 18 -4.61 -10.99 21.97
N ARG A 19 -4.24 -11.68 20.89
CA ARG A 19 -5.07 -11.93 19.70
C ARG A 19 -6.44 -12.54 20.04
N LYS A 20 -6.53 -13.31 21.11
CA LYS A 20 -7.78 -13.89 21.62
C LYS A 20 -8.86 -12.86 21.99
N TYR A 21 -8.57 -11.55 22.07
CA TYR A 21 -9.57 -10.51 22.31
C TYR A 21 -10.00 -9.78 21.04
N GLN A 22 -9.52 -10.22 19.87
CA GLN A 22 -9.90 -9.63 18.59
C GLN A 22 -11.39 -9.83 18.32
N THR A 23 -12.06 -8.74 17.94
CA THR A 23 -13.44 -8.77 17.46
C THR A 23 -13.51 -8.78 15.92
N GLU A 24 -14.67 -9.13 15.37
CA GLU A 24 -14.94 -9.08 13.94
C GLU A 24 -14.72 -7.66 13.37
N SER A 25 -15.09 -6.63 14.13
CA SER A 25 -14.87 -5.26 13.72
C SER A 25 -13.38 -4.90 13.68
N ASP A 26 -12.55 -5.44 14.58
CA ASP A 26 -11.09 -5.25 14.55
C ASP A 26 -10.48 -6.01 13.36
N TRP A 27 -11.02 -7.18 13.03
CA TRP A 27 -10.63 -7.97 11.86
C TRP A 27 -10.91 -7.24 10.54
N GLN A 28 -12.09 -6.63 10.39
CA GLN A 28 -12.45 -5.87 9.18
C GLN A 28 -11.54 -4.67 8.94
N ILE A 29 -11.05 -4.01 10.00
CA ILE A 29 -10.06 -2.93 9.88
C ILE A 29 -8.77 -3.47 9.23
N GLU A 30 -8.28 -4.62 9.68
CA GLU A 30 -7.06 -5.24 9.14
C GLU A 30 -7.24 -5.76 7.71
N VAL A 31 -8.39 -6.34 7.36
CA VAL A 31 -8.69 -6.74 5.98
C VAL A 31 -8.71 -5.53 5.05
N ASN A 32 -9.36 -4.44 5.46
CA ASN A 32 -9.36 -3.20 4.69
C ASN A 32 -7.94 -2.64 4.55
N ARG A 33 -7.11 -2.73 5.59
CA ARG A 33 -5.69 -2.32 5.52
C ARG A 33 -4.90 -3.18 4.52
N GLN A 34 -5.10 -4.49 4.52
CA GLN A 34 -4.45 -5.41 3.57
C GLN A 34 -4.84 -5.10 2.13
N TRP A 35 -6.13 -4.84 1.88
CA TRP A 35 -6.61 -4.42 0.56
C TRP A 35 -5.92 -3.12 0.11
N TRP A 36 -5.88 -2.10 0.98
CA TRP A 36 -5.19 -0.85 0.67
C TRP A 36 -3.69 -1.02 0.43
N ARG A 37 -3.03 -1.93 1.14
CA ARG A 37 -1.61 -2.25 0.89
C ARG A 37 -1.39 -2.85 -0.49
N GLN A 38 -2.26 -3.75 -0.94
CA GLN A 38 -2.21 -4.30 -2.30
C GLN A 38 -2.45 -3.20 -3.36
N THR A 39 -3.43 -2.33 -3.12
CA THR A 39 -3.71 -1.17 -3.97
C THR A 39 -2.50 -0.22 -4.04
N ASN A 40 -1.82 0.03 -2.91
CA ASN A 40 -0.62 0.87 -2.86
C ASN A 40 0.53 0.27 -3.69
N TYR A 41 0.74 -1.05 -3.65
CA TYR A 41 1.70 -1.72 -4.54
C TYR A 41 1.31 -1.55 -6.02
N GLY A 42 0.02 -1.64 -6.36
CA GLY A 42 -0.48 -1.40 -7.71
C GLY A 42 -0.23 0.04 -8.19
N ILE A 43 -0.50 1.03 -7.34
CA ILE A 43 -0.27 2.45 -7.65
C ILE A 43 1.24 2.72 -7.80
N ALA A 44 2.07 2.27 -6.86
CA ALA A 44 3.52 2.47 -6.93
C ALA A 44 4.13 1.81 -8.17
N SER A 45 3.68 0.61 -8.54
CA SER A 45 4.10 -0.08 -9.76
C SER A 45 3.68 0.68 -11.02
N SER A 46 2.47 1.25 -11.01
CA SER A 46 1.98 2.08 -12.11
C SER A 46 2.82 3.35 -12.26
N VAL A 47 3.18 4.02 -11.16
CA VAL A 47 4.11 5.18 -11.18
C VAL A 47 5.47 4.77 -11.74
N PHE A 48 6.03 3.65 -11.28
CA PHE A 48 7.31 3.14 -11.78
C PHE A 48 7.29 2.93 -13.30
N VAL A 49 6.25 2.26 -13.81
CA VAL A 49 6.11 1.99 -15.26
C VAL A 49 5.91 3.29 -16.04
N LEU A 50 5.02 4.17 -15.60
CA LEU A 50 4.71 5.42 -16.30
C LEU A 50 5.93 6.36 -16.32
N THR A 51 6.63 6.52 -15.20
CA THR A 51 7.86 7.32 -15.15
C THR A 51 8.98 6.65 -15.96
N GLY A 52 9.06 5.32 -15.95
CA GLY A 52 9.99 4.56 -16.79
C GLY A 52 9.76 4.74 -18.29
N LEU A 53 8.49 4.78 -18.71
CA LEU A 53 8.08 5.03 -20.11
C LEU A 53 8.30 6.48 -20.51
N TRP A 54 7.99 7.44 -19.62
CA TRP A 54 8.22 8.86 -19.87
C TRP A 54 9.70 9.20 -20.04
N THR A 55 10.58 8.51 -19.30
CA THR A 55 12.04 8.67 -19.39
C THR A 55 12.71 7.77 -20.43
N ALA A 56 11.97 6.88 -21.10
CA ALA A 56 12.52 5.97 -22.09
C ALA A 56 12.88 6.69 -23.39
N GLY A 57 13.99 6.27 -24.02
CA GLY A 57 14.35 6.71 -25.36
C GLY A 57 13.31 6.27 -26.40
N THR A 58 13.20 7.02 -27.50
CA THR A 58 12.30 6.70 -28.63
C THR A 58 12.56 5.31 -29.19
N ALA A 59 13.83 4.90 -29.30
CA ALA A 59 14.22 3.55 -29.71
C ALA A 59 13.69 2.45 -28.77
N THR A 60 13.68 2.68 -27.45
CA THR A 60 13.15 1.73 -26.47
C THR A 60 11.63 1.60 -26.57
N VAL A 61 10.92 2.72 -26.67
CA VAL A 61 9.46 2.74 -26.85
C VAL A 61 9.09 2.06 -28.17
N ASN A 62 9.81 2.36 -29.25
CA ASN A 62 9.59 1.72 -30.54
C ASN A 62 9.86 0.22 -30.47
N ARG A 63 10.83 -0.26 -29.69
CA ARG A 63 11.09 -1.70 -29.53
C ARG A 63 10.03 -2.43 -28.70
N TRP A 64 9.47 -1.76 -27.69
CA TRP A 64 8.49 -2.37 -26.78
C TRP A 64 7.08 -2.38 -27.37
N PHE A 65 6.75 -1.34 -28.15
CA PHE A 65 5.42 -1.14 -28.74
C PHE A 65 5.41 -1.24 -30.27
N SER A 66 6.49 -1.68 -30.93
CA SER A 66 6.39 -2.06 -32.35
C SER A 66 5.67 -3.38 -32.51
N ALA A 67 4.99 -3.56 -33.64
CA ALA A 67 4.48 -4.86 -34.02
C ALA A 67 5.64 -5.88 -34.16
N PRO A 68 5.45 -7.12 -33.70
CA PRO A 68 6.50 -8.13 -33.67
C PRO A 68 6.90 -8.62 -35.08
N HIS A 69 6.05 -8.53 -36.10
CA HIS A 69 6.27 -9.11 -37.44
C HIS A 69 5.78 -8.21 -38.59
N PHE A 70 6.21 -8.52 -39.83
CA PHE A 70 5.96 -7.81 -41.10
C PHE A 70 4.49 -7.53 -41.45
N PHE A 71 3.53 -8.15 -40.74
CA PHE A 71 2.09 -7.98 -40.96
C PHE A 71 1.41 -7.51 -39.67
N ASP A 72 0.91 -6.28 -39.71
CA ASP A 72 0.14 -5.62 -38.67
C ASP A 72 -1.30 -6.17 -38.63
N ILE A 73 -1.50 -7.33 -38.01
CA ILE A 73 -2.83 -7.95 -37.90
C ILE A 73 -3.29 -7.93 -36.43
N GLY A 74 -4.37 -7.20 -36.15
CA GLY A 74 -5.12 -7.27 -34.89
C GLY A 74 -5.38 -5.93 -34.19
N ILE A 75 -6.35 -5.93 -33.26
CA ILE A 75 -6.71 -4.77 -32.40
C ILE A 75 -5.50 -4.31 -31.56
N ASP A 76 -4.61 -5.24 -31.20
CA ASP A 76 -3.40 -5.00 -30.42
C ASP A 76 -2.41 -4.05 -31.14
N VAL A 77 -2.34 -4.09 -32.46
CA VAL A 77 -1.46 -3.20 -33.24
C VAL A 77 -1.93 -1.75 -33.15
N ALA A 78 -3.23 -1.50 -33.31
CA ALA A 78 -3.79 -0.15 -33.21
C ALA A 78 -3.59 0.48 -31.82
N ILE A 79 -3.66 -0.33 -30.76
CA ILE A 79 -3.39 0.12 -29.39
C ILE A 79 -1.91 0.45 -29.22
N LYS A 80 -1.01 -0.42 -29.69
CA LYS A 80 0.44 -0.23 -29.64
C LYS A 80 0.90 0.98 -30.43
N ASP A 81 0.35 1.23 -31.61
CA ASP A 81 0.66 2.40 -32.43
C ASP A 81 0.16 3.70 -31.78
N LYS A 82 -1.03 3.69 -31.18
CA LYS A 82 -1.51 4.84 -30.39
C LYS A 82 -0.60 5.12 -29.20
N LEU A 83 -0.18 4.11 -28.45
CA LEU A 83 0.73 4.26 -27.33
C LEU A 83 2.09 4.80 -27.77
N LYS A 84 2.67 4.22 -28.82
CA LYS A 84 3.93 4.68 -29.43
C LYS A 84 3.84 6.13 -29.87
N THR A 85 2.78 6.52 -30.57
CA THR A 85 2.58 7.89 -31.06
C THR A 85 2.42 8.88 -29.92
N THR A 86 1.59 8.54 -28.92
CA THR A 86 1.34 9.38 -27.74
C THR A 86 2.59 9.57 -26.90
N LEU A 87 3.34 8.50 -26.66
CA LEU A 87 4.59 8.59 -25.93
C LEU A 87 5.61 9.41 -26.72
N ASN A 88 5.71 9.23 -28.04
CA ASN A 88 6.72 9.90 -28.89
C ASN A 88 6.39 11.38 -29.15
N SER A 89 5.14 11.83 -29.00
CA SER A 89 4.74 13.23 -29.21
C SER A 89 5.03 14.16 -28.02
N THR A 90 5.39 13.61 -26.86
CA THR A 90 5.62 14.38 -25.63
C THR A 90 7.08 14.80 -25.50
N TYR A 91 7.37 15.99 -24.95
CA TYR A 91 8.74 16.41 -24.61
C TYR A 91 9.33 15.45 -23.57
N ARG A 92 10.43 14.78 -23.91
CA ARG A 92 11.04 13.76 -23.05
C ARG A 92 12.35 14.21 -22.45
N TYR A 93 12.49 13.90 -21.17
CA TYR A 93 13.78 13.91 -20.49
C TYR A 93 14.31 12.47 -20.47
N THR A 94 15.40 12.19 -21.19
CA THR A 94 16.02 10.85 -21.28
C THR A 94 17.33 10.79 -20.49
N PRO A 95 17.28 10.71 -19.15
CA PRO A 95 18.47 10.60 -18.33
C PRO A 95 19.17 9.26 -18.59
N GLN A 96 20.50 9.26 -18.51
CA GLN A 96 21.34 8.07 -18.64
C GLN A 96 21.99 7.73 -17.30
N GLY A 97 22.34 6.45 -17.10
CA GLY A 97 23.03 5.97 -15.90
C GLY A 97 22.24 6.15 -14.60
N PHE A 98 22.94 6.49 -13.51
CA PHE A 98 22.35 6.63 -12.16
C PHE A 98 21.22 7.67 -12.07
N GLY A 99 21.26 8.72 -12.89
CA GLY A 99 20.21 9.75 -12.90
C GLY A 99 18.83 9.18 -13.27
N ARG A 100 18.79 8.16 -14.12
CA ARG A 100 17.54 7.48 -14.49
C ARG A 100 16.94 6.67 -13.34
N VAL A 101 17.79 6.00 -12.56
CA VAL A 101 17.36 5.23 -11.38
C VAL A 101 16.76 6.17 -10.34
N ALA A 102 17.38 7.35 -10.11
CA ALA A 102 16.84 8.33 -9.17
C ALA A 102 15.49 8.89 -9.64
N ILE A 103 15.35 9.23 -10.92
CA ILE A 103 14.12 9.83 -11.45
C ILE A 103 12.94 8.87 -11.49
N ILE A 104 13.19 7.58 -11.71
CA ILE A 104 12.14 6.56 -11.62
C ILE A 104 11.90 6.18 -10.16
N GLY A 105 12.97 5.96 -9.39
CA GLY A 105 12.90 5.42 -8.04
C GLY A 105 12.35 6.39 -7.00
N LEU A 106 12.74 7.68 -7.03
CA LEU A 106 12.29 8.66 -6.04
C LEU A 106 10.77 8.87 -6.07
N PRO A 107 10.12 9.13 -7.23
CA PRO A 107 8.67 9.26 -7.28
C PRO A 107 7.95 7.99 -6.84
N THR A 108 8.42 6.81 -7.25
CA THR A 108 7.83 5.54 -6.81
C THR A 108 7.93 5.37 -5.30
N TYR A 109 9.10 5.67 -4.71
CA TYR A 109 9.33 5.57 -3.27
C TYR A 109 8.45 6.55 -2.48
N PHE A 110 8.43 7.83 -2.87
CA PHE A 110 7.62 8.84 -2.18
C PHE A 110 6.13 8.56 -2.29
N THR A 111 5.65 8.09 -3.45
CA THR A 111 4.27 7.66 -3.61
C THR A 111 3.95 6.51 -2.67
N PHE A 112 4.80 5.49 -2.61
CA PHE A 112 4.55 4.33 -1.75
C PHE A 112 4.56 4.71 -0.27
N VAL A 113 5.61 5.39 0.21
CA VAL A 113 5.73 5.78 1.63
C VAL A 113 4.62 6.76 2.03
N GLY A 114 4.29 7.72 1.16
CA GLY A 114 3.20 8.66 1.43
C GLY A 114 1.84 7.98 1.56
N LEU A 115 1.55 7.02 0.66
CA LEU A 115 0.32 6.23 0.72
C LEU A 115 0.28 5.33 1.97
N GLU A 116 1.38 4.65 2.31
CA GLU A 116 1.46 3.80 3.50
C GLU A 116 1.25 4.62 4.77
N HIS A 117 1.94 5.76 4.91
CA HIS A 117 1.81 6.66 6.06
C HIS A 117 0.35 7.12 6.25
N TRP A 118 -0.30 7.54 5.16
CA TRP A 118 -1.69 7.97 5.20
C TRP A 118 -2.64 6.84 5.63
N GLN A 119 -2.42 5.62 5.12
CA GLN A 119 -3.24 4.47 5.47
C GLN A 119 -3.03 4.01 6.91
N GLU A 120 -1.82 4.13 7.45
CA GLU A 120 -1.56 3.89 8.88
C GLU A 120 -2.28 4.90 9.76
N GLY A 121 -2.26 6.18 9.40
CA GLY A 121 -3.08 7.19 10.07
C GLY A 121 -4.57 6.86 10.05
N ARG A 122 -5.09 6.36 8.91
CA ARG A 122 -6.48 5.91 8.80
C ARG A 122 -6.78 4.70 9.68
N ARG A 123 -5.88 3.70 9.71
CA ARG A 123 -6.01 2.50 10.56
C ARG A 123 -6.07 2.88 12.04
N LEU A 124 -5.14 3.71 12.50
CA LEU A 124 -5.12 4.17 13.88
C LEU A 124 -6.40 4.93 14.23
N ASN A 125 -6.86 5.82 13.35
CA ASN A 125 -8.13 6.54 13.57
C ASN A 125 -9.35 5.62 13.64
N SER A 126 -9.36 4.51 12.90
CA SER A 126 -10.42 3.50 13.02
C SER A 126 -10.38 2.82 14.39
N TYR A 127 -9.21 2.40 14.86
CA TYR A 127 -9.05 1.83 16.21
C TYR A 127 -9.44 2.80 17.32
N LEU A 128 -9.09 4.08 17.20
CA LEU A 128 -9.45 5.10 18.20
C LEU A 128 -10.96 5.29 18.35
N LYS A 129 -11.73 5.08 17.27
CA LYS A 129 -13.21 5.17 17.28
C LYS A 129 -13.88 3.89 17.78
N GLN A 130 -13.13 2.80 17.87
CA GLN A 130 -13.65 1.48 18.20
C GLN A 130 -13.76 1.31 19.72
N SER A 131 -14.90 0.82 20.19
CA SER A 131 -15.13 0.45 21.60
C SER A 131 -14.75 -1.00 21.86
N THR A 132 -13.54 -1.40 21.48
CA THR A 132 -12.97 -2.73 21.72
C THR A 132 -11.76 -2.62 22.65
N VAL A 133 -11.26 -3.76 23.13
CA VAL A 133 -10.03 -3.79 23.94
C VAL A 133 -8.86 -3.15 23.20
N PHE A 134 -8.76 -3.42 21.89
CA PHE A 134 -7.71 -2.89 21.03
C PHE A 134 -7.87 -1.38 20.82
N GLY A 135 -9.11 -0.90 20.65
CA GLY A 135 -9.39 0.53 20.54
C GLY A 135 -9.14 1.31 21.85
N GLU A 136 -9.45 0.73 23.01
CA GLU A 136 -9.11 1.31 24.31
C GLU A 136 -7.60 1.36 24.53
N GLN A 137 -6.88 0.28 24.17
CA GLN A 137 -5.42 0.26 24.25
C GLN A 137 -4.79 1.30 23.31
N ALA A 138 -5.31 1.45 22.09
CA ALA A 138 -4.87 2.49 21.15
C ALA A 138 -5.08 3.90 21.69
N ARG A 139 -6.24 4.18 22.32
CA ARG A 139 -6.53 5.48 22.96
C ARG A 139 -5.56 5.77 24.11
N ARG A 140 -5.24 4.77 24.92
CA ARG A 140 -4.26 4.90 26.01
C ARG A 140 -2.85 5.15 25.49
N PHE A 141 -2.42 4.47 24.44
CA PHE A 141 -1.12 4.74 23.83
C PHE A 141 -1.00 6.18 23.30
N VAL A 142 -2.05 6.68 22.65
CA VAL A 142 -2.07 8.06 22.13
C VAL A 142 -2.06 9.10 23.26
N ASN A 143 -2.79 8.85 24.34
CA ASN A 143 -2.95 9.83 25.44
C ASN A 143 -1.79 9.81 26.45
N ASN A 144 -1.34 8.62 26.86
CA ASN A 144 -0.41 8.47 27.98
C ASN A 144 1.04 8.28 27.52
N GLY A 145 1.28 7.87 26.27
CA GLY A 145 2.62 7.59 25.74
C GLY A 145 3.40 6.50 26.48
N LYS A 146 2.80 5.86 27.50
CA LYS A 146 3.37 4.80 28.31
C LYS A 146 2.82 3.45 27.86
N ILE A 147 3.73 2.48 27.76
CA ILE A 147 3.44 1.09 27.43
C ILE A 147 3.01 0.37 28.71
N GLU A 148 1.84 0.71 29.21
CA GLU A 148 1.22 -0.04 30.31
C GLU A 148 0.36 -1.15 29.71
N GLU A 149 0.74 -2.40 29.95
CA GLU A 149 0.00 -3.56 29.48
C GLU A 149 -1.33 -3.68 30.25
N PHE A 150 -2.44 -3.41 29.56
CA PHE A 150 -3.76 -3.65 30.11
C PHE A 150 -4.08 -5.16 30.06
N LEU A 151 -4.43 -5.76 31.19
CA LEU A 151 -4.97 -7.12 31.22
C LEU A 151 -6.49 -7.04 31.00
N ALA A 152 -6.96 -7.53 29.85
CA ALA A 152 -8.38 -7.62 29.56
C ALA A 152 -9.03 -8.74 30.39
N VAL A 153 -9.37 -8.42 31.63
CA VAL A 153 -10.17 -9.32 32.47
C VAL A 153 -11.61 -9.23 31.95
N ASN A 154 -12.16 -10.37 31.50
CA ASN A 154 -13.59 -10.59 31.24
C ASN A 154 -14.21 -10.14 29.90
N ILE A 155 -13.49 -10.18 28.77
CA ILE A 155 -14.05 -9.84 27.44
C ILE A 155 -14.03 -11.07 26.51
N LYS A 156 -15.17 -11.37 25.88
CA LYS A 156 -15.33 -12.50 24.95
C LYS A 156 -14.91 -12.08 23.54
N ALA A 157 -14.03 -12.86 22.91
CA ALA A 157 -13.67 -12.71 21.50
C ALA A 157 -14.88 -12.98 20.59
N SER A 158 -14.91 -12.35 19.42
CA SER A 158 -15.82 -12.73 18.33
C SER A 158 -15.05 -12.72 17.01
N LEU A 159 -14.74 -13.89 16.48
CA LEU A 159 -14.12 -14.08 15.16
C LEU A 159 -15.12 -14.79 14.24
N PRO A 160 -15.01 -14.64 12.91
CA PRO A 160 -15.87 -15.37 11.99
C PRO A 160 -15.53 -16.86 12.06
N GLU A 161 -16.54 -17.74 11.96
CA GLU A 161 -16.39 -19.17 12.25
C GLU A 161 -15.27 -19.86 11.46
N SER A 162 -15.10 -19.47 10.20
CA SER A 162 -14.06 -20.01 9.30
C SER A 162 -12.63 -19.75 9.78
N GLN A 163 -12.43 -18.65 10.51
CA GLN A 163 -11.11 -18.26 11.04
C GLN A 163 -10.93 -18.62 12.51
N SER A 164 -12.01 -18.71 13.28
CA SER A 164 -11.95 -19.10 14.70
C SER A 164 -11.18 -20.40 14.93
N LYS A 165 -11.31 -21.39 14.04
CA LYS A 165 -10.63 -22.69 14.12
C LYS A 165 -9.13 -22.65 13.88
N VAL A 166 -8.65 -21.63 13.16
CA VAL A 166 -7.22 -21.45 12.84
C VAL A 166 -6.48 -20.75 13.99
N TYR A 167 -7.22 -20.02 14.83
CA TYR A 167 -6.68 -19.13 15.86
C TYR A 167 -7.15 -19.46 17.29
N ALA A 168 -7.82 -20.61 17.48
CA ALA A 168 -8.21 -21.15 18.78
C ALA A 168 -7.05 -21.87 19.48
#